data_AF-A0A7X5N2X3-F1
#
_entry.id   AF-A0A7X5N2X3-F1
#
_cell.length_a   1.000
_cell.length_b   1.000
_cell.length_c   1.000
_cell.angle_alpha   90.00
_cell.angle_beta   90.00
_cell.angle_gamma   90.00
#
_symmetry.space_group_name_H-M   'P 1'
#
loop_
_entity.id
_entity.type
_entity.pdbx_description
1 polymer ?
#
loop_
_entity_poly.entity_id
_entity_poly.type
_entity_poly.pdbx_seq_one_letter_code
_entity_poly.pdbx_strand_id
1 'polypeptide(L)'
;MGLAVAAVLSANAQAQQAAPGATTLDTVIVTGTRASDRTVLESTVPVDVLTAEDIRKAGVVNGELGSALQALLPSFNFPRQSNSGGADHIRAAQLRGLSPDQVLVLVNGKRRHTSALVNTDSKIGKGTTPVDFNSIPINAIKRI
;
A
#
# COMPACT_ATOMS: atom_id res chain seq x y z
N MET A 1 12.25 -79.18 -37.21
CA MET A 1 11.23 -78.24 -37.71
C MET A 1 10.55 -77.61 -36.51
N GLY A 2 11.04 -76.47 -36.06
CA GLY A 2 10.55 -75.73 -34.90
C GLY A 2 10.88 -74.26 -35.08
N LEU A 3 10.09 -73.61 -35.92
CA LEU A 3 10.07 -72.17 -36.18
C LEU A 3 9.38 -71.50 -34.97
N ALA A 4 9.95 -70.46 -34.37
CA ALA A 4 9.45 -69.07 -34.43
C ALA A 4 9.61 -68.48 -33.02
N VAL A 5 9.80 -67.19 -32.75
CA VAL A 5 10.04 -65.95 -33.49
C VAL A 5 10.54 -64.98 -32.42
N ALA A 6 11.66 -64.29 -32.66
CA ALA A 6 12.15 -63.23 -31.79
C ALA A 6 11.35 -61.96 -32.07
N ALA A 7 10.49 -61.54 -31.12
CA ALA A 7 9.74 -60.30 -31.20
C ALA A 7 10.53 -59.18 -30.50
N VAL A 8 11.30 -58.43 -31.30
CA VAL A 8 11.85 -57.13 -30.91
C VAL A 8 10.75 -56.10 -31.14
N LEU A 9 10.14 -55.58 -30.08
CA LEU A 9 9.25 -54.42 -30.16
C LEU A 9 9.79 -53.28 -29.29
N SER A 10 10.46 -52.37 -30.00
CA SER A 10 10.37 -50.91 -29.91
C SER A 10 10.32 -50.28 -28.50
N ALA A 11 11.42 -49.61 -28.17
CA ALA A 11 11.46 -48.56 -27.17
C ALA A 11 10.43 -47.48 -27.52
N ASN A 12 9.39 -47.36 -26.68
CA ASN A 12 8.51 -46.20 -26.72
C ASN A 12 9.31 -45.02 -26.15
N ALA A 13 9.81 -44.17 -27.04
CA ALA A 13 10.29 -42.83 -26.68
C ALA A 13 9.13 -42.12 -25.98
N GLN A 14 9.23 -41.95 -24.66
CA GLN A 14 8.34 -41.04 -23.96
C GLN A 14 8.70 -39.63 -24.45
N ALA A 15 7.84 -39.08 -25.30
CA ALA A 15 7.82 -37.66 -25.58
C ALA A 15 7.71 -36.94 -24.23
N GLN A 16 8.75 -36.20 -23.88
CA GLN A 16 8.72 -35.34 -22.70
C GLN A 16 7.63 -34.30 -22.96
N GLN A 17 6.47 -34.47 -22.32
CA GLN A 17 5.43 -33.45 -22.29
C GLN A 17 6.07 -32.19 -21.72
N ALA A 18 6.39 -31.23 -22.59
CA ALA A 18 6.81 -29.91 -22.19
C ALA A 18 5.69 -29.31 -21.35
N ALA A 19 5.98 -29.06 -20.07
CA ALA A 19 5.09 -28.37 -19.16
C ALA A 19 4.66 -27.03 -19.81
N PRO A 20 3.36 -26.78 -20.01
CA PRO A 20 2.94 -25.49 -20.51
C PRO A 20 3.00 -24.47 -19.38
N GLY A 21 3.72 -23.38 -19.65
CA GLY A 21 3.55 -22.11 -18.97
C GLY A 21 4.66 -21.80 -17.97
N ALA A 22 5.63 -20.99 -18.41
CA ALA A 22 6.48 -20.23 -17.52
C ALA A 22 5.63 -19.60 -16.41
N THR A 23 6.00 -19.84 -15.16
CA THR A 23 5.56 -19.00 -14.05
C THR A 23 5.94 -17.57 -14.40
N THR A 24 4.97 -16.70 -14.68
CA THR A 24 5.13 -15.26 -14.52
C THR A 24 5.22 -14.98 -13.02
N LEU A 25 6.37 -15.31 -12.45
CA LEU A 25 6.81 -14.77 -11.18
C LEU A 25 7.43 -13.41 -11.49
N ASP A 26 6.59 -12.37 -11.53
CA ASP A 26 7.08 -11.00 -11.53
C ASP A 26 7.17 -10.47 -10.10
N THR A 27 8.37 -9.96 -9.82
CA THR A 27 8.88 -9.32 -8.59
C THR A 27 9.24 -10.26 -7.43
N VAL A 28 10.56 -10.46 -7.29
CA VAL A 28 11.19 -10.93 -6.05
C VAL A 28 12.22 -9.87 -5.66
N ILE A 29 11.96 -9.06 -4.65
CA ILE A 29 12.98 -8.16 -4.08
C ILE A 29 13.24 -8.54 -2.63
N VAL A 30 14.43 -9.06 -2.36
CA VAL A 30 15.02 -9.04 -1.02
C VAL A 30 16.53 -9.02 -1.16
N THR A 31 17.17 -8.02 -0.58
CA THR A 31 18.46 -8.18 0.13
C THR A 31 18.63 -7.03 1.15
N GLY A 32 17.81 -7.01 2.21
CA GLY A 32 18.20 -6.34 3.46
C GLY A 32 17.44 -5.11 3.96
N THR A 33 16.15 -4.92 3.66
CA THR A 33 15.33 -3.91 4.37
C THR A 33 13.90 -4.40 4.62
N ARG A 34 13.27 -3.99 5.73
CA ARG A 34 11.95 -4.46 6.21
C ARG A 34 10.76 -4.02 5.31
N ALA A 35 11.00 -3.51 4.11
CA ALA A 35 9.99 -3.01 3.19
C ALA A 35 10.18 -3.65 1.81
N SER A 36 9.41 -4.71 1.54
CA SER A 36 9.37 -5.38 0.24
C SER A 36 8.55 -4.55 -0.77
N ASP A 37 9.18 -4.21 -1.90
CA ASP A 37 8.56 -4.13 -3.24
C ASP A 37 7.48 -3.06 -3.43
N ARG A 38 7.69 -1.85 -2.89
CA ARG A 38 6.69 -0.76 -2.98
C ARG A 38 7.00 0.32 -4.01
N THR A 39 8.23 0.34 -4.52
CA THR A 39 8.74 1.37 -5.42
C THR A 39 8.55 1.00 -6.88
N VAL A 40 8.00 1.92 -7.70
CA VAL A 40 7.98 1.77 -9.16
C VAL A 40 9.43 1.65 -9.65
N LEU A 41 9.78 0.50 -10.25
CA LEU A 41 11.16 0.13 -10.62
C LEU A 41 11.83 1.11 -11.61
N GLU A 42 11.04 1.94 -12.31
CA GLU A 42 11.51 2.92 -13.28
C GLU A 42 11.56 4.37 -12.74
N SER A 43 11.12 4.59 -11.51
CA SER A 43 11.08 5.94 -10.92
C SER A 43 12.41 6.29 -10.26
N THR A 44 12.97 7.46 -10.62
CA THR A 44 14.17 8.01 -9.98
C THR A 44 13.94 8.43 -8.53
N VAL A 45 12.68 8.56 -8.12
CA VAL A 45 12.27 8.88 -6.75
C VAL A 45 11.46 7.73 -6.14
N PRO A 46 11.58 7.47 -4.82
CA PRO A 46 10.75 6.49 -4.14
C PRO A 46 9.26 6.89 -4.22
N VAL A 47 8.43 6.00 -4.76
CA VAL A 47 6.97 6.15 -4.84
C VAL A 47 6.34 4.90 -4.26
N ASP A 48 5.51 5.02 -3.24
CA ASP A 48 4.79 3.90 -2.66
C ASP A 48 3.42 3.74 -3.34
N VAL A 49 3.10 2.54 -3.81
CA VAL A 49 1.77 2.19 -4.33
C VAL A 49 1.08 1.22 -3.37
N LEU A 50 -0.15 1.53 -2.98
CA LEU A 50 -0.94 0.72 -2.05
C LEU A 50 -2.24 0.26 -2.69
N THR A 51 -2.49 -1.06 -2.64
CA THR A 51 -3.74 -1.62 -3.14
C THR A 51 -4.88 -1.45 -2.12
N ALA A 52 -6.14 -1.49 -2.59
CA ALA A 52 -7.29 -1.52 -1.69
C ALA A 52 -7.28 -2.71 -0.73
N GLU A 53 -6.65 -3.83 -1.08
CA GLU A 53 -6.53 -4.98 -0.19
C GLU A 53 -5.57 -4.71 0.95
N ASP A 54 -4.40 -4.13 0.67
CA ASP A 54 -3.41 -3.77 1.70
C ASP A 54 -3.99 -2.76 2.70
N ILE A 55 -4.67 -1.73 2.19
CA ILE A 55 -5.31 -0.70 3.02
C ILE A 55 -6.41 -1.30 3.88
N ARG A 56 -7.24 -2.21 3.33
CA ARG A 56 -8.29 -2.88 4.10
C ARG A 56 -7.73 -3.79 5.17
N LYS A 57 -6.69 -4.58 4.86
CA LYS A 57 -6.00 -5.45 5.82
C LYS A 57 -5.38 -4.65 6.97
N ALA A 58 -4.73 -3.52 6.67
CA ALA A 58 -4.17 -2.64 7.70
C ALA A 58 -5.24 -1.86 8.49
N GLY A 59 -6.38 -1.57 7.86
CA GLY A 59 -7.48 -0.80 8.44
C GLY A 59 -8.41 -1.56 9.39
N VAL A 60 -8.29 -2.89 9.50
CA VAL A 60 -9.18 -3.76 10.30
C VAL A 60 -9.28 -3.32 11.77
N VAL A 61 -8.19 -2.79 12.33
CA VAL A 61 -8.10 -2.51 13.77
C VAL A 61 -8.86 -1.24 14.18
N ASN A 62 -8.82 -0.18 13.35
CA ASN A 62 -9.28 1.15 13.75
C ASN A 62 -10.31 1.77 12.80
N GLY A 63 -10.54 1.20 11.62
CA GLY A 63 -11.47 1.73 10.61
C GLY A 63 -11.10 3.09 10.00
N GLU A 64 -9.98 3.71 10.43
CA GLU A 64 -9.50 5.00 9.95
C GLU A 64 -8.40 4.85 8.89
N LEU A 65 -8.55 5.57 7.78
CA LEU A 65 -7.57 5.57 6.69
C LEU A 65 -6.16 5.95 7.18
N GLY A 66 -6.05 7.01 7.97
CA GLY A 66 -4.75 7.47 8.46
C GLY A 66 -4.03 6.43 9.32
N SER A 67 -4.77 5.65 10.13
CA SER A 67 -4.17 4.56 10.91
C SER A 67 -3.66 3.41 10.02
N ALA A 68 -4.41 3.06 8.97
CA ALA A 68 -3.98 2.08 7.99
C ALA A 68 -2.70 2.55 7.26
N LEU A 69 -2.68 3.81 6.83
CA LEU A 69 -1.52 4.42 6.18
C LEU A 69 -0.31 4.50 7.10
N GLN A 70 -0.48 4.84 8.38
CA GLN A 70 0.62 4.87 9.35
C GLN A 70 1.24 3.48 9.60
N ALA A 71 0.43 2.43 9.59
CA ALA A 71 0.92 1.06 9.71
C ALA A 71 1.70 0.61 8.47
N LEU A 72 1.25 1.05 7.29
CA LEU A 72 1.86 0.69 6.02
C LEU A 72 3.09 1.55 5.70
N LEU A 73 3.07 2.86 5.95
CA LEU A 73 4.07 3.83 5.50
C LEU A 73 4.89 4.37 6.67
N PRO A 74 6.21 4.08 6.74
CA PRO A 74 7.09 4.63 7.78
C PRO A 74 7.21 6.16 7.75
N SER A 75 7.01 6.76 6.57
CA SER A 75 7.07 8.21 6.37
C SER A 75 5.78 8.93 6.75
N PHE A 76 4.70 8.20 7.05
CA PHE A 76 3.39 8.76 7.37
C PHE A 76 3.15 8.69 8.88
N ASN A 77 2.80 9.83 9.48
CA ASN A 77 2.49 9.92 10.90
C ASN A 77 1.05 10.42 11.09
N PHE A 78 0.29 9.74 11.96
CA PHE A 78 -1.11 10.03 12.22
C PHE A 78 -1.39 10.13 13.72
N PRO A 79 -0.88 11.18 14.38
CA PRO A 79 -1.00 11.31 15.82
C PRO A 79 -2.48 11.38 16.26
N ARG A 80 -2.80 10.68 17.33
CA ARG A 80 -4.07 10.82 18.06
C ARG A 80 -3.89 11.92 19.10
N GLN A 81 -4.42 13.10 18.80
CA GLN A 81 -4.49 14.18 19.78
C GLN A 81 -5.79 14.05 20.57
N SER A 82 -5.72 14.37 21.85
CA SER A 82 -6.86 14.42 22.77
C SER A 82 -6.64 15.58 23.72
N ASN A 83 -7.70 16.26 24.12
CA ASN A 83 -7.66 17.45 24.97
C ASN A 83 -7.13 18.67 24.21
N SER A 84 -7.56 18.83 22.95
CA SER A 84 -7.14 19.88 22.00
C SER A 84 -8.36 20.66 21.46
N GLY A 85 -9.43 20.72 22.25
CA GLY A 85 -10.66 21.41 21.88
C GLY A 85 -11.21 20.91 20.53
N GLY A 86 -11.57 21.84 19.65
CA GLY A 86 -12.13 21.49 18.35
C GLY A 86 -11.14 20.77 17.40
N ALA A 87 -9.82 20.86 17.65
CA ALA A 87 -8.85 20.13 16.86
C ALA A 87 -8.94 18.60 17.07
N ASP A 88 -9.57 18.13 18.15
CA ASP A 88 -9.82 16.70 18.38
C ASP A 88 -10.79 16.11 17.34
N HIS A 89 -11.60 16.94 16.67
CA HIS A 89 -12.52 16.50 15.61
C HIS A 89 -11.86 16.40 14.23
N ILE A 90 -10.66 16.94 14.05
CA ILE A 90 -9.98 16.97 12.76
C ILE A 90 -8.79 16.03 12.78
N ARG A 91 -8.80 15.02 11.91
CA ARG A 91 -7.74 14.02 11.89
C ARG A 91 -6.66 14.41 10.89
N ALA A 92 -5.71 15.18 11.39
CA ALA A 92 -4.53 15.63 10.66
C ALA A 92 -3.48 14.51 10.53
N ALA A 93 -2.78 14.47 9.40
CA ALA A 93 -1.62 13.61 9.18
C ALA A 93 -0.39 14.43 8.82
N GLN A 94 0.79 13.86 9.06
CA GLN A 94 2.08 14.41 8.66
C GLN A 94 2.79 13.45 7.73
N LEU A 95 3.55 14.00 6.79
CA LEU A 95 4.37 13.22 5.87
C LEU A 95 5.82 13.66 6.03
N ARG A 96 6.72 12.72 6.35
CA ARG A 96 8.16 12.94 6.56
C ARG A 96 8.45 14.04 7.62
N GLY A 97 7.60 14.12 8.64
CA GLY A 97 7.73 15.14 9.71
C GLY A 97 7.30 16.55 9.32
N LEU A 98 6.78 16.75 8.11
CA LEU A 98 6.22 18.04 7.69
C LEU A 98 4.96 18.40 8.48
N SER A 99 4.68 19.70 8.55
CA SER A 99 3.47 20.21 9.18
C SER A 99 2.22 19.77 8.38
N PRO A 100 1.06 19.52 9.02
CA PRO A 100 -0.13 19.02 8.34
C PRO A 100 -0.68 19.89 7.20
N ASP A 101 -0.42 21.20 7.20
CA ASP A 101 -0.73 22.14 6.11
C ASP A 101 0.24 22.08 4.94
N GLN A 102 1.41 21.46 5.13
CA GLN A 102 2.44 21.25 4.11
C GLN A 102 2.28 19.89 3.41
N VAL A 103 1.22 19.14 3.72
CA VAL A 103 0.89 17.87 3.07
C VAL A 103 -0.19 18.08 2.03
N LEU A 104 0.13 17.78 0.77
CA LEU A 104 -0.83 17.83 -0.33
C LEU A 104 -1.60 16.51 -0.44
N VAL A 105 -2.92 16.57 -0.20
CA VAL A 105 -3.82 15.43 -0.39
C VAL A 105 -4.60 15.61 -1.68
N LEU A 106 -4.51 14.62 -2.56
CA LEU A 106 -5.27 14.56 -3.81
C LEU A 106 -6.27 13.39 -3.75
N VAL A 107 -7.51 13.67 -4.14
CA VAL A 107 -8.53 12.63 -4.36
C VAL A 107 -8.89 12.67 -5.84
N ASN A 108 -8.66 11.57 -6.55
CA ASN A 108 -8.88 11.47 -8.00
C ASN A 108 -8.17 12.60 -8.79
N GLY A 109 -6.96 12.96 -8.38
CA GLY A 109 -6.17 14.02 -9.02
C GLY A 109 -6.58 15.45 -8.66
N LYS A 110 -7.59 15.66 -7.81
CA LYS A 110 -8.02 17.00 -7.36
C LYS A 110 -7.60 17.25 -5.91
N ARG A 111 -7.18 18.47 -5.62
CA ARG A 111 -6.82 18.88 -4.26
C ARG A 111 -8.02 18.76 -3.33
N ARG A 112 -7.81 18.11 -2.18
CA ARG A 112 -8.83 17.95 -1.15
C ARG A 112 -9.00 19.25 -0.36
N HIS A 113 -10.23 19.59 0.03
CA HIS A 113 -10.46 20.78 0.86
C HIS A 113 -9.86 20.60 2.25
N THR A 114 -9.28 21.68 2.78
CA THR A 114 -8.81 21.77 4.17
C THR A 114 -10.00 21.92 5.13
N SER A 115 -9.76 21.66 6.40
CA SER A 115 -10.74 21.94 7.46
C SER A 115 -10.98 23.44 7.61
N ALA A 116 -12.16 23.81 8.10
CA ALA A 116 -12.50 25.17 8.51
C ALA A 116 -11.90 25.53 9.88
N LEU A 117 -11.46 24.52 10.65
CA LEU A 117 -10.89 24.72 11.98
C LEU A 117 -9.40 25.04 11.88
N VAL A 118 -9.02 26.17 12.46
CA VAL A 118 -7.61 26.53 12.69
C VAL A 118 -7.19 25.90 14.01
N ASN A 119 -6.16 25.06 13.98
CA ASN A 119 -5.62 24.47 15.21
C ASN A 119 -4.86 25.53 15.99
N THR A 120 -5.44 26.07 17.06
CA THR A 120 -4.80 27.09 17.91
C THR A 120 -4.08 26.49 19.13
N ASP A 121 -4.32 25.21 19.39
CA ASP A 121 -3.78 24.50 20.55
C ASP A 121 -2.28 24.27 20.41
N SER A 122 -1.58 24.19 21.55
CA SER A 122 -0.12 23.99 21.62
C SER A 122 0.29 22.54 21.30
N LYS A 123 -0.24 21.97 20.22
CA LYS A 123 0.04 20.60 19.77
C LYS A 123 0.55 20.59 18.34
N ILE A 124 0.79 19.40 17.80
CA ILE A 124 1.27 19.20 16.44
C ILE A 124 0.32 19.92 15.47
N GLY A 125 0.88 20.76 14.60
CA GLY A 125 0.12 21.54 13.64
C GLY A 125 -0.53 22.81 14.20
N LYS A 126 0.00 23.41 15.27
CA LYS A 126 -0.45 24.74 15.72
C LYS A 126 -0.35 25.77 14.59
N GLY A 127 -1.41 26.56 14.42
CA GLY A 127 -1.57 27.58 13.39
C GLY A 127 -2.01 27.03 12.03
N THR A 128 -2.30 25.74 11.93
CA THR A 128 -2.59 25.08 10.64
C THR A 128 -4.07 24.74 10.47
N THR A 129 -4.49 24.59 9.20
CA THR A 129 -5.80 24.08 8.79
C THR A 129 -5.62 22.79 7.99
N PRO A 130 -5.49 21.63 8.65
CA PRO A 130 -5.20 20.37 7.96
C PRO A 130 -6.38 19.84 7.16
N VAL A 131 -6.11 18.92 6.24
CA VAL A 131 -7.15 18.06 5.65
C VAL A 131 -7.57 17.00 6.67
N ASP A 132 -8.88 16.81 6.83
CA ASP A 132 -9.41 15.75 7.68
C ASP A 132 -9.41 14.40 6.95
N PHE A 133 -8.57 13.47 7.39
CA PHE A 133 -8.48 12.13 6.81
C PHE A 133 -9.69 11.26 7.12
N ASN A 134 -10.42 11.52 8.21
CA ASN A 134 -11.63 10.74 8.53
C ASN A 134 -12.81 11.04 7.60
N SER A 135 -12.73 12.14 6.84
CA SER A 135 -13.68 12.43 5.77
C SER A 135 -13.55 11.52 4.54
N ILE A 136 -12.53 10.65 4.49
CA ILE A 136 -12.27 9.72 3.39
C ILE A 136 -12.44 8.28 3.90
N PRO A 137 -13.59 7.64 3.64
CA PRO A 137 -13.84 6.26 4.05
C PRO A 137 -12.87 5.27 3.39
N ILE A 138 -12.35 4.30 4.15
CA ILE A 138 -11.44 3.25 3.62
C ILE A 138 -12.09 2.48 2.47
N ASN A 139 -13.39 2.18 2.57
CA ASN A 139 -14.13 1.42 1.56
C ASN A 139 -14.31 2.19 0.23
N ALA A 140 -14.10 3.51 0.20
CA ALA A 140 -14.19 4.34 -0.99
C ALA A 140 -12.88 4.37 -1.81
N ILE A 141 -11.83 3.70 -1.35
CA ILE A 141 -10.48 3.80 -1.92
C ILE A 141 -10.17 2.58 -2.78
N LYS A 142 -9.86 2.82 -4.06
CA LYS A 142 -9.39 1.78 -4.98
C LYS A 142 -7.88 1.54 -4.88
N ARG A 143 -7.11 2.62 -4.74
CA ARG A 143 -5.65 2.61 -4.58
C ARG A 143 -5.19 3.96 -4.02
N ILE A 144 -3.99 3.97 -3.46
CA ILE A 144 -3.24 5.19 -3.13
C ILE A 144 -1.89 5.12 -3.84
#